data_AF-A0A1H7D0S5-F1
#
_entry.id   AF-A0A1H7D0S5-F1
#
_cell.length_a   1.000
_cell.length_b   1.000
_cell.length_c   1.000
_cell.angle_alpha   90.00
_cell.angle_beta   90.00
_cell.angle_gamma   90.00
#
_symmetry.space_group_name_H-M   'P 1'
#
loop_
_entity.id
_entity.type
_entity.pdbx_description
1 polymer ?
#
loop_
_entity_poly.entity_id
_entity_poly.type
_entity_poly.pdbx_seq_one_letter_code
_entity_poly.pdbx_strand_id
1 'polypeptide(L)'
;MRLFPRLLLNHLVVVTVTAAVLLVAAELAAHPFIQRHVQEMIDLIGPEGGVLREDLTHGMRDTLTRALMAALPLALLVATVTAWVAARRVTASVRSLQAGSRSIASGEYSRRLPETGQDELAGLARSFNTMAGALERVEQTRVELIGNVAHELRTPVAAVRGY
;
A
#
# COMPACT_ATOMS: atom_id res chain seq x y z
N MET A 1 3.23 16.42 -8.58
CA MET A 1 2.33 15.24 -8.46
C MET A 1 2.80 14.05 -9.34
N ARG A 2 4.06 13.58 -9.24
CA ARG A 2 4.58 12.51 -10.14
C ARG A 2 4.72 11.11 -9.49
N LEU A 3 4.52 10.99 -8.17
CA LEU A 3 4.69 9.72 -7.44
C LEU A 3 3.44 8.83 -7.45
N PHE A 4 2.24 9.44 -7.43
CA PHE A 4 0.96 8.74 -7.53
C PHE A 4 0.85 7.82 -8.76
N PRO A 5 1.14 8.29 -9.99
CA PRO A 5 1.06 7.40 -11.15
C PRO A 5 2.11 6.29 -11.13
N ARG A 6 3.30 6.52 -10.54
CA ARG A 6 4.38 5.51 -10.47
C ARG A 6 4.09 4.39 -9.48
N LEU A 7 3.54 4.72 -8.31
CA LEU A 7 3.20 3.72 -7.29
C LEU A 7 1.99 2.88 -7.73
N LEU A 8 0.99 3.54 -8.34
CA LEU A 8 -0.19 2.89 -8.90
C LEU A 8 0.21 1.98 -10.07
N LEU A 9 1.10 2.45 -10.96
CA LEU A 9 1.70 1.63 -12.02
C LEU A 9 2.40 0.39 -11.45
N ASN A 10 3.20 0.53 -10.39
CA ASN A 10 3.94 -0.61 -9.83
C ASN A 10 3.02 -1.67 -9.19
N HIS A 11 1.99 -1.26 -8.43
CA HIS A 11 1.02 -2.22 -7.88
C HIS A 11 0.15 -2.84 -8.98
N LEU A 12 -0.23 -2.07 -9.99
CA LEU A 12 -0.98 -2.58 -11.12
C LEU A 12 -0.15 -3.60 -11.92
N VAL A 13 1.17 -3.40 -12.03
CA VAL A 13 2.11 -4.38 -12.59
C VAL A 13 2.19 -5.64 -11.74
N VAL A 14 2.42 -5.54 -10.42
CA VAL A 14 2.51 -6.73 -9.55
C VAL A 14 1.23 -7.56 -9.62
N VAL A 15 0.09 -6.88 -9.60
CA VAL A 15 -1.21 -7.53 -9.61
C VAL A 15 -1.53 -8.15 -10.97
N THR A 16 -1.25 -7.45 -12.09
CA THR A 16 -1.43 -8.03 -13.44
C THR A 16 -0.49 -9.20 -13.66
N VAL A 17 0.77 -9.11 -13.20
CA VAL A 17 1.72 -10.21 -13.24
C VAL A 17 1.23 -11.38 -12.40
N THR A 18 0.71 -11.15 -11.19
CA THR A 18 0.21 -12.22 -10.31
C THR A 18 -1.01 -12.92 -10.92
N ALA A 19 -1.95 -12.15 -11.48
CA ALA A 19 -3.11 -12.70 -12.17
C ALA A 19 -2.72 -13.49 -13.43
N ALA A 20 -1.80 -12.95 -14.24
CA ALA A 20 -1.28 -13.63 -15.41
C ALA A 20 -0.54 -14.93 -15.02
N VAL A 21 0.27 -14.89 -13.96
CA VAL A 21 0.97 -16.06 -13.42
C VAL A 21 -0.03 -17.12 -12.94
N LEU A 22 -1.10 -16.74 -12.24
CA LEU A 22 -2.13 -17.69 -11.80
C LEU A 22 -2.88 -18.33 -12.98
N LEU A 23 -3.22 -17.54 -14.01
CA LEU A 23 -3.85 -18.05 -15.23
C LEU A 23 -2.94 -19.02 -15.99
N VAL A 24 -1.68 -18.63 -16.18
CA VAL A 24 -0.69 -19.47 -16.85
C VAL A 24 -0.40 -20.73 -16.02
N ALA A 25 -0.30 -20.62 -14.69
CA ALA A 25 -0.13 -21.77 -13.81
C ALA A 25 -1.33 -22.72 -13.85
N ALA A 26 -2.57 -22.19 -13.93
CA ALA A 26 -3.77 -23.00 -14.06
C ALA A 26 -3.81 -23.79 -15.37
N GLU A 27 -3.49 -23.14 -16.51
CA GLU A 27 -3.38 -23.81 -17.82
C GLU A 27 -2.27 -24.88 -17.84
N LEU A 28 -1.08 -24.54 -17.30
CA LEU A 28 0.05 -25.46 -17.21
C LEU A 28 -0.21 -26.65 -16.29
N ALA A 29 -0.99 -26.47 -15.23
CA ALA A 29 -1.38 -27.56 -14.32
C ALA A 29 -2.53 -28.41 -14.89
N ALA A 30 -3.47 -27.78 -15.60
CA ALA A 30 -4.60 -28.46 -16.21
C ALA A 30 -4.19 -29.44 -17.31
N HIS A 31 -3.24 -29.04 -18.18
CA HIS A 31 -2.83 -29.87 -19.31
C HIS A 31 -2.29 -31.28 -18.92
N PRO A 32 -1.31 -31.40 -18.01
CA PRO A 32 -0.82 -32.70 -17.57
C PRO A 32 -1.84 -33.44 -16.70
N PHE A 33 -2.70 -32.73 -15.95
CA PHE A 33 -3.74 -33.36 -15.14
C PHE A 33 -4.77 -34.08 -16.00
N ILE A 34 -5.30 -33.41 -17.02
CA ILE A 34 -6.28 -33.98 -17.95
C ILE A 34 -5.67 -35.16 -18.69
N GLN A 35 -4.43 -35.04 -19.17
CA GLN A 35 -3.77 -36.13 -19.88
C GLN A 35 -3.58 -37.37 -19.01
N ARG A 36 -3.06 -37.21 -17.78
CA ARG A 36 -2.89 -38.34 -16.85
C ARG A 36 -4.22 -38.98 -16.48
N HIS A 37 -5.22 -38.18 -16.14
CA HIS A 37 -6.51 -38.68 -15.68
C HIS A 37 -7.31 -39.38 -16.80
N VAL A 38 -7.28 -38.82 -18.01
CA VAL A 38 -7.91 -39.47 -19.17
C VAL A 38 -7.16 -40.76 -19.55
N GLN A 39 -5.83 -40.81 -19.43
CA GLN A 39 -5.07 -42.05 -19.66
C GLN A 39 -5.39 -43.14 -18.64
N GLU A 40 -5.44 -42.80 -17.34
CA GLU A 40 -5.86 -43.76 -16.29
C GLU A 40 -7.25 -44.34 -16.59
N MET A 41 -8.18 -43.53 -17.08
CA MET A 41 -9.54 -43.98 -17.40
C MET A 41 -9.59 -44.85 -18.66
N ILE A 42 -8.79 -44.54 -19.68
CA ILE A 42 -8.68 -45.35 -20.91
C ILE A 42 -8.01 -46.70 -20.61
N ASP A 43 -6.97 -46.71 -19.77
CA ASP A 43 -6.29 -47.93 -19.36
C ASP A 43 -7.26 -48.87 -18.60
N LEU A 44 -8.25 -48.31 -17.88
CA LEU A 44 -9.33 -49.07 -17.24
C LEU A 44 -10.40 -49.59 -18.22
N ILE A 45 -10.69 -48.83 -19.30
CA ILE A 45 -11.71 -49.15 -20.31
C ILE A 45 -11.17 -50.13 -21.37
N GLY A 46 -9.85 -50.18 -21.57
CA GLY A 46 -9.18 -51.09 -22.51
C GLY A 46 -9.05 -50.52 -23.94
N PRO A 47 -8.72 -51.36 -24.94
CA PRO A 47 -8.30 -50.92 -26.28
C PRO A 47 -9.36 -50.13 -27.07
N GLU A 48 -10.63 -50.25 -26.70
CA GLU A 48 -11.76 -49.47 -27.27
C GLU A 48 -11.81 -48.02 -26.73
N GLY A 49 -11.12 -47.72 -25.62
CA GLY A 49 -11.15 -46.41 -24.95
C GLY A 49 -10.44 -45.28 -25.72
N GLY A 50 -9.63 -45.61 -26.72
CA GLY A 50 -8.90 -44.61 -27.53
C GLY A 50 -9.81 -43.64 -28.27
N VAL A 51 -11.00 -44.07 -28.68
CA VAL A 51 -11.99 -43.25 -29.40
C VAL A 51 -12.63 -42.21 -28.48
N LEU A 52 -12.79 -42.53 -27.18
CA LEU A 52 -13.39 -41.65 -26.18
C LEU A 52 -12.39 -40.59 -25.65
N ARG A 53 -11.09 -40.79 -25.87
CA ARG A 53 -10.00 -39.89 -25.44
C ARG A 53 -10.20 -38.47 -25.94
N GLU A 54 -10.50 -38.33 -27.22
CA GLU A 54 -10.56 -37.04 -27.89
C GLU A 54 -11.77 -36.24 -27.40
N ASP A 55 -12.93 -36.88 -27.19
CA ASP A 55 -14.12 -36.23 -26.67
C ASP A 55 -13.96 -35.79 -25.20
N LEU A 56 -13.38 -36.63 -24.35
CA LEU A 56 -13.14 -36.31 -22.94
C LEU A 56 -12.16 -35.14 -22.78
N THR A 57 -11.07 -35.16 -23.55
CA THR A 57 -10.06 -34.09 -23.51
C THR A 57 -10.62 -32.77 -24.03
N HIS A 58 -11.42 -32.77 -25.09
CA HIS A 58 -12.08 -31.57 -25.61
C HIS A 58 -13.10 -30.99 -24.62
N GLY A 59 -13.97 -31.83 -24.03
CA GLY A 59 -14.99 -31.39 -23.07
C GLY A 59 -14.40 -30.78 -21.78
N MET A 60 -13.34 -31.41 -21.23
CA MET A 60 -12.62 -30.87 -20.07
C MET A 60 -11.94 -29.53 -20.39
N ARG A 61 -11.30 -29.42 -21.56
CA ARG A 61 -10.63 -28.19 -21.99
C ARG A 61 -11.61 -27.03 -22.16
N ASP A 62 -12.75 -27.25 -22.82
CA ASP A 62 -13.76 -26.20 -23.04
C ASP A 62 -14.35 -25.71 -21.71
N THR A 63 -14.63 -26.63 -20.78
CA THR A 63 -15.13 -26.27 -19.44
C THR A 63 -14.13 -25.41 -18.66
N LEU A 64 -12.84 -25.78 -18.70
CA LEU A 64 -11.78 -25.01 -18.04
C LEU A 64 -11.56 -23.65 -18.69
N THR A 65 -11.50 -23.58 -20.02
CA THR A 65 -11.34 -22.30 -20.73
C THR A 65 -12.51 -21.35 -20.44
N ARG A 66 -13.76 -21.84 -20.42
CA ARG A 66 -14.92 -21.03 -20.03
C ARG A 66 -14.84 -20.56 -18.57
N ALA A 67 -14.42 -21.43 -17.66
CA ALA A 67 -14.25 -21.05 -16.25
C ALA A 67 -13.16 -19.98 -16.07
N LEU A 68 -12.02 -20.09 -16.77
CA LEU A 68 -10.95 -19.09 -16.73
C LEU A 68 -11.38 -17.76 -17.35
N MET A 69 -12.08 -17.79 -18.48
CA MET A 69 -12.63 -16.60 -19.13
C MET A 69 -13.65 -15.88 -18.23
N ALA A 70 -14.45 -16.62 -17.46
CA ALA A 70 -15.38 -16.04 -16.49
C ALA A 70 -14.67 -15.48 -15.24
N ALA A 71 -13.59 -16.13 -14.78
CA ALA A 71 -12.83 -15.70 -13.60
C ALA A 71 -11.92 -14.49 -13.88
N LEU A 72 -11.38 -14.37 -15.09
CA LEU A 72 -10.47 -13.30 -15.52
C LEU A 72 -10.98 -11.87 -15.22
N PRO A 73 -12.20 -11.46 -15.64
CA PRO A 73 -12.68 -10.10 -15.38
C PRO A 73 -12.85 -9.82 -13.88
N LEU A 74 -13.29 -10.80 -13.10
CA LEU A 74 -13.43 -10.65 -11.65
C LEU A 74 -12.05 -10.46 -10.99
N ALA A 75 -11.07 -11.27 -11.39
CA ALA A 75 -9.69 -11.15 -10.91
C ALA A 75 -9.12 -9.76 -11.24
N LEU A 76 -9.30 -9.27 -12.48
CA LEU A 76 -8.87 -7.94 -12.92
C LEU A 76 -9.56 -6.80 -12.17
N LEU A 77 -10.83 -6.96 -11.81
CA LEU A 77 -11.58 -5.97 -11.05
C LEU A 77 -11.05 -5.87 -9.62
N VAL A 78 -10.92 -7.00 -8.91
CA VAL A 78 -10.39 -7.06 -7.53
C VAL A 78 -8.97 -6.50 -7.47
N ALA A 79 -8.15 -6.90 -8.44
CA ALA A 79 -6.83 -6.38 -8.70
C ALA A 79 -6.76 -4.85 -8.78
N THR A 80 -7.59 -4.27 -9.63
CA THR A 80 -7.62 -2.83 -9.89
C THR A 80 -8.08 -2.05 -8.65
N VAL A 81 -9.11 -2.56 -7.97
CA VAL A 81 -9.68 -1.93 -6.77
C VAL A 81 -8.65 -1.91 -5.63
N THR A 82 -8.01 -3.05 -5.36
CA THR A 82 -7.00 -3.16 -4.29
C THR A 82 -5.79 -2.25 -4.55
N ALA A 83 -5.25 -2.25 -5.78
CA ALA A 83 -4.16 -1.36 -6.17
C ALA A 83 -4.52 0.13 -6.03
N TRP A 84 -5.73 0.50 -6.45
CA TRP A 84 -6.23 1.88 -6.35
C TRP A 84 -6.37 2.34 -4.90
N VAL A 85 -6.93 1.50 -4.01
CA VAL A 85 -7.05 1.80 -2.58
C VAL A 85 -5.67 1.96 -1.93
N ALA A 86 -4.74 1.04 -2.19
CA ALA A 86 -3.38 1.11 -1.66
C ALA A 86 -2.65 2.40 -2.11
N ALA A 87 -2.70 2.72 -3.40
CA ALA A 87 -2.08 3.93 -3.95
C ALA A 87 -2.66 5.22 -3.35
N ARG A 88 -3.99 5.27 -3.13
CA ARG A 88 -4.66 6.38 -2.45
C ARG A 88 -4.19 6.53 -1.00
N ARG A 89 -4.13 5.44 -0.23
CA ARG A 89 -3.68 5.47 1.17
C ARG A 89 -2.25 5.99 1.31
N VAL A 90 -1.31 5.43 0.55
CA VAL A 90 0.10 5.85 0.58
C VAL A 90 0.24 7.33 0.19
N THR A 91 -0.42 7.75 -0.89
CA THR A 91 -0.30 9.13 -1.37
C THR A 91 -0.94 10.12 -0.43
N ALA A 92 -2.05 9.77 0.21
CA ALA A 92 -2.67 10.60 1.24
C ALA A 92 -1.71 10.79 2.43
N SER A 93 -1.10 9.71 2.93
CA SER A 93 -0.13 9.78 4.03
C SER A 93 1.09 10.65 3.68
N VAL A 94 1.67 10.46 2.50
CA VAL A 94 2.82 11.27 2.03
C VAL A 94 2.45 12.75 1.91
N ARG A 95 1.26 13.08 1.39
CA ARG A 95 0.79 14.48 1.30
C ARG A 95 0.58 15.09 2.69
N SER A 96 0.03 14.33 3.62
CA SER A 96 -0.16 14.76 5.01
C SER A 96 1.19 15.04 5.68
N LEU A 97 2.17 14.15 5.55
CA LEU A 97 3.53 14.37 6.05
C LEU A 97 4.21 15.58 5.40
N GLN A 98 4.05 15.77 4.09
CA GLN A 98 4.58 16.93 3.38
C GLN A 98 3.94 18.24 3.89
N ALA A 99 2.63 18.25 4.10
CA ALA A 99 1.91 19.40 4.64
C ALA A 99 2.30 19.68 6.10
N GLY A 100 2.38 18.64 6.93
CA GLY A 100 2.84 18.73 8.32
C GLY A 100 4.25 19.29 8.41
N SER A 101 5.18 18.75 7.63
CA SER A 101 6.57 19.20 7.61
C SER A 101 6.70 20.67 7.19
N ARG A 102 5.85 21.14 6.25
CA ARG A 102 5.79 22.55 5.87
C ARG A 102 5.29 23.45 7.00
N SER A 103 4.27 23.03 7.74
CA SER A 103 3.80 23.76 8.94
C SER A 103 4.89 23.86 10.01
N ILE A 104 5.59 22.76 10.27
CA ILE A 104 6.73 22.76 11.21
C ILE A 104 7.80 23.75 10.74
N ALA A 105 8.14 23.74 9.44
CA ALA A 105 9.12 24.66 8.89
C ALA A 105 8.70 26.15 8.96
N SER A 106 7.39 26.44 9.03
CA SER A 106 6.87 27.79 9.24
C SER A 106 6.70 28.16 10.73
N GLY A 107 7.13 27.31 11.66
CA GLY A 107 7.06 27.55 13.11
C GLY A 107 5.76 27.07 13.78
N GLU A 108 4.87 26.39 13.05
CA GLU A 108 3.61 25.88 13.59
C GLU A 108 3.80 24.48 14.20
N TYR A 109 4.40 24.43 15.40
CA TYR A 109 4.81 23.19 16.07
C TYR A 109 3.67 22.38 16.71
N SER A 110 2.48 22.97 16.85
CA SER A 110 1.30 22.32 17.44
C SER A 110 0.57 21.38 16.48
N ARG A 111 0.90 21.42 15.17
CA ARG A 111 0.26 20.56 14.17
C ARG A 111 0.55 19.08 14.43
N ARG A 112 -0.48 18.24 14.29
CA ARG A 112 -0.39 16.77 14.41
C ARG A 112 -0.97 16.08 13.19
N LEU A 113 -0.42 14.92 12.88
CA LEU A 113 -0.92 14.03 11.83
C LEU A 113 -1.82 12.94 12.42
N PRO A 114 -2.87 12.52 11.71
CA PRO A 114 -3.73 11.43 12.15
C PRO A 114 -2.97 10.10 12.15
N GLU A 115 -3.05 9.36 13.25
CA GLU A 115 -2.37 8.07 13.46
C GLU A 115 -3.32 6.90 13.12
N THR A 116 -3.82 6.87 11.88
CA THR A 116 -4.84 5.90 11.49
C THR A 116 -4.20 4.56 11.09
N GLY A 117 -4.54 3.49 11.81
CA GLY A 117 -4.10 2.12 11.52
C GLY A 117 -2.93 1.65 12.41
N GLN A 118 -2.43 0.45 12.12
CA GLN A 118 -1.35 -0.20 12.86
C GLN A 118 -0.15 -0.55 11.96
N ASP A 119 -0.11 -0.01 10.75
CA ASP A 119 0.94 -0.24 9.76
C ASP A 119 2.11 0.76 9.90
N GLU A 120 3.11 0.61 9.03
CA GLU A 120 4.32 1.46 8.99
C GLU A 120 3.97 2.93 8.69
N LEU A 121 2.87 3.21 7.97
CA LEU A 121 2.43 4.58 7.71
C LEU A 121 1.92 5.25 8.98
N ALA A 122 1.17 4.51 9.82
CA ALA A 122 0.79 4.99 11.15
C ALA A 122 2.02 5.17 12.06
N GLY A 123 3.02 4.30 11.93
CA GLY A 123 4.33 4.46 12.57
C GLY A 123 5.02 5.78 12.20
N LEU A 124 5.03 6.13 10.91
CA LEU A 124 5.64 7.36 10.43
C LEU A 124 4.89 8.61 10.92
N ALA A 125 3.55 8.56 11.00
CA ALA A 125 2.75 9.63 11.60
C ALA A 125 3.06 9.81 13.10
N ARG A 126 3.19 8.72 13.86
CA ARG A 126 3.63 8.74 15.26
C ARG A 126 4.99 9.41 15.41
N SER A 127 5.98 8.99 14.62
CA SER A 127 7.33 9.58 14.65
C SER A 127 7.30 11.08 14.33
N PHE A 128 6.50 11.50 13.34
CA PHE A 128 6.31 12.93 13.05
C PHE A 128 5.71 13.68 14.24
N ASN A 129 4.67 13.14 14.88
CA ASN A 129 4.03 13.77 16.04
C ASN A 129 4.97 13.88 17.24
N THR A 130 5.80 12.86 17.48
CA THR A 130 6.84 12.90 18.51
C THR A 130 7.86 14.01 18.24
N MET A 131 8.35 14.12 17.00
CA MET A 131 9.27 15.19 16.59
C MET A 131 8.64 16.58 16.76
N ALA A 132 7.39 16.76 16.30
CA ALA A 132 6.65 18.01 16.44
C ALA A 132 6.50 18.43 17.91
N GLY A 133 6.12 17.49 18.79
CA GLY A 133 6.01 17.75 20.22
C GLY A 133 7.35 18.06 20.90
N ALA A 134 8.46 17.48 20.44
CA ALA A 134 9.78 17.84 20.93
C ALA A 134 10.16 19.28 20.54
N LEU A 135 9.88 19.66 19.30
CA LEU A 135 10.17 21.00 18.79
C LEU A 135 9.31 22.08 19.46
N GLU A 136 8.03 21.77 19.71
CA GLU A 136 7.12 22.64 20.46
C GLU A 136 7.62 22.94 21.87
N ARG A 137 8.11 21.92 22.59
CA ARG A 137 8.72 22.12 23.92
C ARG A 137 9.97 22.98 23.86
N VAL A 138 10.84 22.79 22.86
CA VAL A 138 12.04 23.61 22.68
C VAL A 138 11.67 25.08 22.46
N GLU A 139 10.65 25.37 21.64
CA GLU A 139 10.22 26.74 21.42
C GLU A 139 9.58 27.37 22.67
N GLN A 140 8.78 26.62 23.43
CA GLN A 140 8.21 27.09 24.70
C GLN A 140 9.31 27.48 25.70
N THR A 141 10.31 26.62 25.90
CA THR A 141 11.46 26.93 26.76
C THR A 141 12.23 28.15 26.27
N ARG A 142 12.41 28.30 24.95
CA ARG A 142 13.08 29.47 24.37
C ARG A 142 12.33 30.76 24.68
N VAL A 143 11.00 30.78 24.54
CA VAL A 143 10.16 31.96 24.82
C VAL A 143 10.19 32.32 26.31
N GLU A 144 10.09 31.32 27.20
CA GLU A 144 10.18 31.52 28.65
C GLU A 144 11.52 32.12 29.07
N LEU A 145 12.64 31.61 28.53
CA LEU A 145 13.98 32.13 28.81
C LEU A 145 14.13 33.59 28.37
N ILE A 146 13.65 33.94 27.17
CA ILE A 146 13.68 35.33 26.68
C ILE A 146 12.86 36.24 27.60
N GLY A 147 11.69 35.78 28.05
CA GLY A 147 10.84 36.51 28.99
C GLY A 147 11.51 36.75 30.34
N ASN A 148 12.11 35.71 30.92
CA ASN A 148 12.80 35.78 32.21
C ASN A 148 14.01 36.72 32.14
N VAL A 149 14.84 36.60 31.11
CA VAL A 149 16.01 37.48 30.91
C VAL A 149 15.58 38.95 30.72
N ALA A 150 14.53 39.21 29.93
CA ALA A 150 14.02 40.56 29.75
C ALA A 150 13.49 41.16 31.07
N HIS A 151 12.85 40.34 31.92
CA HIS A 151 12.38 40.75 33.23
C HIS A 151 13.55 41.08 34.17
N GLU A 152 14.56 40.22 34.24
CA GLU A 152 15.74 40.42 35.10
C GLU A 152 16.58 41.63 34.68
N LEU A 153 16.66 41.95 33.39
CA LEU A 153 17.39 43.13 32.90
C LEU A 153 16.63 44.45 33.13
N ARG A 154 15.30 44.43 33.21
CA ARG A 154 14.48 45.64 33.39
C ARG A 154 14.72 46.31 34.75
N THR A 155 14.86 45.51 35.80
CA THR A 155 15.05 45.95 37.19
C THR A 155 16.35 46.73 37.42
N PRO A 156 17.55 46.26 37.00
CA PRO A 156 18.80 47.00 37.15
C PRO A 156 18.92 48.19 36.20
N VAL A 157 18.40 48.12 34.97
CA VAL A 157 18.45 49.26 34.03
C VAL A 157 17.61 50.44 34.51
N ALA A 158 16.48 50.17 35.17
CA ALA A 158 15.68 51.21 35.82
C ALA A 158 16.44 51.87 36.98
N ALA A 159 17.24 51.11 37.74
CA ALA A 159 18.07 51.64 38.81
C ALA A 159 19.21 52.53 38.30
N VAL A 160 19.85 52.17 37.17
CA VAL A 160 20.96 52.96 36.59
C VAL A 160 20.48 54.25 35.90
N ARG A 161 19.23 54.31 35.41
CA ARG A 161 18.65 55.55 34.84
C ARG A 161 18.08 56.52 35.88
N GLY A 162 17.96 56.11 37.14
CA GLY A 162 17.43 56.93 38.23
C GLY A 162 18.48 57.74 39.02
N TYR A 163 19.77 57.52 38.74
CA TYR A 163 20.92 58.27 39.26
C TYR A 163 21.54 59.12 38.14
#